data_AF-A0A382RU90-F1
#
_entry.id   AF-A0A382RU90-F1
#
_cell.length_a   1.000
_cell.length_b   1.000
_cell.length_c   1.000
_cell.angle_alpha   90.00
_cell.angle_beta   90.00
_cell.angle_gamma   90.00
#
_symmetry.space_group_name_H-M   'P 1'
#
loop_
_entity.id
_entity.type
_entity.pdbx_description
1 polymer ?
#
loop_
_entity_poly.entity_id
_entity_poly.type
_entity_poly.pdbx_seq_one_letter_code
_entity_poly.pdbx_strand_id
1 'polypeptide(L)'
;MFRRRKTILVDSDILVVGGGMSGCGATYESRYWGRDLKVVCVEKANIERSGAVAQGLYAINCYMGMQWDENQPEDHVRYARNDLMGLVREDLGYDIARHVDSTVHKFEEWGLPIMKDPETGRYLREGQWQIMIHGESYKPIVAEAARKAATEVYNRIMVTHLLNDKSRPNRVAGAVGFNVRTGDFYVFRA
;
A
#
# COMPACT_ATOMS: atom_id res chain seq x y z
N MET A 1 -12.79 9.64 35.66
CA MET A 1 -12.05 8.45 36.09
C MET A 1 -10.93 8.17 35.08
N PHE A 2 -9.72 8.70 35.29
CA PHE A 2 -8.63 8.53 34.33
C PHE A 2 -8.01 7.14 34.49
N ARG A 3 -8.27 6.25 33.53
CA ARG A 3 -7.60 4.94 33.45
C ARG A 3 -6.09 5.17 33.29
N ARG A 4 -5.28 4.43 34.07
CA ARG A 4 -3.81 4.49 34.00
C ARG A 4 -3.35 4.07 32.60
N ARG A 5 -2.72 5.00 31.86
CA ARG A 5 -2.13 4.74 30.54
C ARG A 5 -0.98 3.75 30.69
N LYS A 6 -0.91 2.76 29.80
CA LYS A 6 0.16 1.75 29.80
C LYS A 6 1.13 2.01 28.65
N THR A 7 2.39 1.59 28.85
CA THR A 7 3.33 1.41 27.75
C THR A 7 3.22 -0.02 27.27
N ILE A 8 3.03 -0.20 25.96
CA ILE A 8 2.89 -1.50 25.29
C ILE A 8 4.08 -1.65 24.35
N LEU A 9 4.83 -2.73 24.54
CA LEU A 9 5.97 -3.08 23.71
C LEU A 9 5.52 -4.09 22.65
N VAL A 10 5.88 -3.85 21.39
CA VAL A 10 5.57 -4.73 20.27
C VAL A 10 6.85 -5.02 19.50
N ASP A 11 7.25 -6.28 19.48
CA ASP A 11 8.36 -6.75 18.64
C ASP A 11 7.85 -7.19 17.27
N SER A 12 8.60 -6.87 16.23
CA SER A 12 8.36 -7.28 14.84
C SER A 12 9.68 -7.41 14.11
N ASP A 13 9.73 -8.22 13.06
CA ASP A 13 10.86 -8.24 12.13
C ASP A 13 10.67 -7.21 11.01
N ILE A 14 9.41 -6.94 10.65
CA ILE A 14 9.02 -5.95 9.65
C ILE A 14 7.88 -5.12 10.22
N LEU A 15 8.09 -3.80 10.32
CA LEU A 15 7.07 -2.83 10.74
C LEU A 15 6.65 -1.96 9.55
N VAL A 16 5.37 -2.05 9.19
CA VAL A 16 4.75 -1.19 8.18
C VAL A 16 3.93 -0.09 8.87
N VAL A 17 4.34 1.17 8.69
CA VAL A 17 3.65 2.34 9.26
C VAL A 17 2.71 2.96 8.23
N GLY A 18 1.40 2.78 8.45
CA GLY A 18 0.31 3.23 7.59
C GLY A 18 -0.32 2.08 6.80
N GLY A 19 -1.63 1.89 6.92
CA GLY A 19 -2.40 0.83 6.25
C GLY A 19 -3.14 1.32 5.00
N GLY A 20 -2.56 2.28 4.27
CA GLY A 20 -3.06 2.73 2.96
C GLY A 20 -2.77 1.73 1.84
N MET A 21 -2.92 2.14 0.58
CA MET A 21 -2.64 1.26 -0.58
C MET A 21 -1.20 0.75 -0.58
N SER A 22 -0.22 1.64 -0.43
CA SER A 22 1.21 1.29 -0.39
C SER A 22 1.56 0.40 0.80
N GLY A 23 1.06 0.73 2.00
CA GLY A 23 1.30 -0.07 3.20
C GLY A 23 0.64 -1.45 3.13
N CYS A 24 -0.55 -1.56 2.55
CA CYS A 24 -1.20 -2.85 2.30
C CYS A 24 -0.39 -3.70 1.32
N GLY A 25 0.09 -3.11 0.21
CA GLY A 25 0.98 -3.79 -0.74
C GLY A 25 2.28 -4.26 -0.09
N ALA A 26 2.94 -3.40 0.69
CA ALA A 26 4.15 -3.76 1.44
C ALA A 26 3.88 -4.89 2.43
N THR A 27 2.77 -4.85 3.16
CA THR A 27 2.37 -5.90 4.12
C THR A 27 2.10 -7.23 3.41
N TYR A 28 1.39 -7.20 2.29
CA TYR A 28 1.08 -8.39 1.47
C TYR A 28 2.36 -9.04 0.95
N GLU A 29 3.20 -8.28 0.27
CA GLU A 29 4.41 -8.79 -0.37
C GLU A 29 5.46 -9.25 0.67
N SER A 30 5.55 -8.55 1.81
CA SER A 30 6.42 -8.94 2.92
C SER A 30 6.10 -10.33 3.46
N ARG A 31 4.85 -10.80 3.38
CA ARG A 31 4.51 -12.16 3.82
C ARG A 31 5.14 -13.22 2.93
N TYR A 32 5.08 -13.03 1.61
CA TYR A 32 5.61 -13.98 0.66
C TYR A 32 7.13 -14.17 0.83
N TRP A 33 7.87 -13.07 0.89
CA TRP A 33 9.34 -13.10 1.01
C TRP A 33 9.83 -13.31 2.43
N GLY A 34 9.14 -12.71 3.41
CA GLY A 34 9.47 -12.78 4.82
C GLY A 34 9.12 -14.13 5.45
N ARG A 35 8.37 -15.01 4.78
CA ARG A 35 8.06 -16.38 5.23
C ARG A 35 7.46 -16.42 6.64
N ASP A 36 8.26 -16.69 7.66
CA ASP A 36 7.92 -16.82 9.08
C ASP A 36 8.21 -15.55 9.89
N LEU A 37 8.85 -14.54 9.30
CA LEU A 37 9.09 -13.24 9.93
C LEU A 37 7.77 -12.60 10.41
N LYS A 38 7.82 -11.94 11.56
CA LYS A 38 6.70 -11.22 12.16
C LYS A 38 6.49 -9.88 11.47
N VAL A 39 5.44 -9.80 10.65
CA VAL A 39 5.06 -8.58 9.90
C VAL A 39 3.94 -7.88 10.65
N VAL A 40 4.20 -6.66 11.12
CA VAL A 40 3.25 -5.83 11.84
C VAL A 40 2.87 -4.62 11.00
N CYS A 41 1.58 -4.42 10.76
CA CYS A 41 1.06 -3.20 10.16
C CYS A 41 0.41 -2.32 11.23
N VAL A 42 0.77 -1.04 11.30
CA VAL A 42 0.19 -0.07 12.25
C VAL A 42 -0.51 1.05 11.51
N GLU A 43 -1.76 1.33 11.87
CA GLU A 43 -2.66 2.28 11.19
C GLU A 43 -3.32 3.21 12.21
N LYS A 44 -3.32 4.52 11.94
CA LYS A 44 -3.94 5.53 12.81
C LYS A 44 -5.47 5.47 12.81
N ALA A 45 -6.06 4.97 11.73
CA ALA A 45 -7.49 4.82 11.54
C ALA A 45 -7.92 3.35 11.64
N ASN A 46 -8.78 2.87 10.74
CA ASN A 46 -9.05 1.45 10.54
C ASN A 46 -8.64 1.10 9.10
N ILE A 47 -7.75 0.10 8.95
CA ILE A 47 -7.20 -0.36 7.67
C ILE A 47 -8.27 -0.64 6.62
N GLU A 48 -9.48 -1.03 7.01
CA GLU A 48 -10.56 -1.36 6.07
C GLU A 48 -10.96 -0.20 5.14
N ARG A 49 -10.89 1.04 5.65
CA ARG A 49 -11.31 2.26 4.92
C ARG A 49 -10.38 3.45 5.15
N SER A 50 -9.14 3.24 5.61
CA SER A 50 -8.16 4.31 5.81
C SER A 50 -7.56 4.83 4.48
N GLY A 51 -7.11 6.09 4.49
CA GLY A 51 -6.35 6.69 3.38
C GLY A 51 -7.22 7.22 2.24
N ALA A 52 -6.57 7.49 1.09
CA ALA A 52 -7.20 8.17 -0.05
C ALA A 52 -8.34 7.38 -0.69
N VAL A 53 -8.29 6.04 -0.63
CA VAL A 53 -9.26 5.14 -1.28
C VAL A 53 -10.43 4.80 -0.34
N ALA A 54 -10.69 5.63 0.68
CA ALA A 54 -11.76 5.38 1.66
C ALA A 54 -13.13 5.20 1.00
N GLN A 55 -13.47 6.05 0.03
CA GLN A 55 -14.75 5.99 -0.70
C GLN A 55 -14.72 5.00 -1.89
N GLY A 56 -13.58 4.38 -2.15
CA GLY A 56 -13.31 3.72 -3.41
C GLY A 56 -12.74 4.67 -4.46
N LEU A 57 -12.57 4.17 -5.67
CA LEU A 57 -12.19 4.93 -6.88
C LEU A 57 -13.01 4.41 -8.06
N TYR A 58 -13.17 5.23 -9.09
CA TYR A 58 -13.88 4.84 -10.32
C TYR A 58 -12.91 4.34 -11.42
N ALA A 59 -11.60 4.54 -11.26
CA ALA A 59 -10.56 4.11 -12.18
C ALA A 59 -9.29 3.67 -11.44
N ILE A 60 -8.47 2.86 -12.12
CA ILE A 60 -7.05 2.62 -11.78
C ILE A 60 -6.22 3.47 -12.74
N ASN A 61 -5.46 4.42 -12.21
CA ASN A 61 -4.82 5.45 -13.05
C ASN A 61 -3.46 5.04 -13.66
N CYS A 62 -2.99 3.83 -13.38
CA CYS A 62 -1.72 3.34 -13.89
C CYS A 62 -1.86 1.85 -14.23
N TYR A 63 -2.01 1.58 -15.52
CA TYR A 63 -2.05 0.25 -16.12
C TYR A 63 -1.49 0.34 -17.54
N MET A 64 -0.42 -0.39 -17.83
CA MET A 64 0.26 -0.35 -19.12
C MET A 64 -0.53 -1.11 -20.17
N GLY A 65 -1.12 -2.26 -19.81
CA GLY A 65 -1.77 -3.16 -20.75
C GLY A 65 -0.77 -4.00 -21.52
N MET A 66 0.37 -4.35 -20.90
CA MET A 66 1.46 -5.08 -21.56
C MET A 66 1.02 -6.45 -22.08
N GLN A 67 0.05 -7.10 -21.45
CA GLN A 67 -0.51 -8.37 -21.94
C GLN A 67 -1.25 -8.25 -23.29
N TRP A 68 -1.59 -7.03 -23.69
CA TRP A 68 -2.24 -6.70 -24.96
C TRP A 68 -1.38 -5.82 -25.87
N ASP A 69 -0.09 -5.67 -25.52
CA ASP A 69 0.88 -4.85 -26.25
C ASP A 69 0.41 -3.40 -26.48
N GLU A 70 -0.28 -2.81 -25.48
CA GLU A 70 -0.89 -1.48 -25.61
C GLU A 70 0.12 -0.35 -25.34
N ASN A 71 0.91 -0.46 -24.28
CA ASN A 71 1.96 0.50 -23.93
C ASN A 71 3.14 -0.23 -23.27
N GLN A 72 4.34 0.33 -23.40
CA GLN A 72 5.55 -0.17 -22.76
C GLN A 72 5.99 0.72 -21.58
N PRO A 73 6.72 0.18 -20.58
CA PRO A 73 7.20 0.97 -19.43
C PRO A 73 7.98 2.24 -19.82
N GLU A 74 8.74 2.20 -20.91
CA GLU A 74 9.48 3.35 -21.46
C GLU A 74 8.56 4.49 -21.91
N ASP A 75 7.37 4.16 -22.40
CA ASP A 75 6.38 5.16 -22.83
C ASP A 75 5.81 5.90 -21.62
N HIS A 76 5.56 5.17 -20.52
CA HIS A 76 5.12 5.76 -19.27
C HIS A 76 6.19 6.66 -18.64
N VAL A 77 7.47 6.28 -18.70
CA VAL A 77 8.58 7.14 -18.25
C VAL A 77 8.67 8.42 -19.07
N ARG A 78 8.53 8.32 -20.40
CA ARG A 78 8.51 9.48 -21.30
C ARG A 78 7.33 10.39 -20.99
N TYR A 79 6.15 9.83 -20.75
CA TYR A 79 4.96 10.56 -20.31
C TYR A 79 5.20 11.29 -18.98
N ALA A 80 5.65 10.58 -17.94
CA ALA A 80 5.88 11.16 -16.62
C ALA A 80 6.94 12.27 -16.64
N ARG A 81 8.01 12.10 -17.44
CA ARG A 81 9.02 13.15 -17.64
C ARG A 81 8.42 14.40 -18.27
N ASN A 82 7.58 14.24 -19.28
CA ASN A 82 6.96 15.38 -19.95
C ASN A 82 5.99 16.11 -19.00
N ASP A 83 5.17 15.36 -18.25
CA ASP A 83 4.21 15.88 -17.28
C ASP A 83 4.90 16.66 -16.14
N LEU A 84 6.01 16.12 -15.64
CA LEU A 84 6.79 16.71 -14.55
C LEU A 84 7.95 17.60 -15.04
N MET A 85 7.82 18.15 -16.24
CA MET A 85 8.70 19.19 -16.80
C MET A 85 10.20 18.81 -16.81
N GLY A 86 10.50 17.54 -17.04
CA GLY A 86 11.86 17.02 -17.20
C GLY A 86 12.54 16.50 -15.92
N LEU A 87 11.97 16.75 -14.73
CA LEU A 87 12.61 16.44 -13.45
C LEU A 87 11.99 15.21 -12.77
N VAL A 88 12.43 14.03 -13.20
CA VAL A 88 11.93 12.75 -12.67
C VAL A 88 13.04 11.75 -12.42
N ARG A 89 12.82 10.83 -11.47
CA ARG A 89 13.64 9.63 -11.30
C ARG A 89 13.14 8.55 -12.24
N GLU A 90 13.64 8.59 -13.48
CA GLU A 90 13.24 7.68 -14.55
C GLU A 90 13.41 6.20 -14.18
N ASP A 91 14.46 5.88 -13.42
CA ASP A 91 14.73 4.54 -12.92
C ASP A 91 13.60 4.03 -12.01
N LEU A 92 13.06 4.88 -11.13
CA LEU A 92 11.93 4.53 -10.26
C LEU A 92 10.62 4.48 -11.04
N GLY A 93 10.42 5.41 -11.98
CA GLY A 93 9.22 5.42 -12.83
C GLY A 93 9.12 4.17 -13.71
N TYR A 94 10.25 3.73 -14.27
CA TYR A 94 10.34 2.50 -15.04
C TYR A 94 10.08 1.27 -14.17
N ASP A 95 10.70 1.22 -12.99
CA ASP A 95 10.56 0.09 -12.08
C ASP A 95 9.11 -0.09 -11.59
N ILE A 96 8.38 1.00 -11.36
CA ILE A 96 6.94 0.95 -11.08
C ILE A 96 6.17 0.42 -12.29
N ALA A 97 6.40 0.98 -13.48
CA ALA A 97 5.64 0.67 -14.68
C ALA A 97 5.76 -0.80 -15.11
N ARG A 98 6.95 -1.42 -14.95
CA ARG A 98 7.14 -2.83 -15.27
C ARG A 98 6.48 -3.82 -14.30
N HIS A 99 6.08 -3.37 -13.10
CA HIS A 99 5.46 -4.22 -12.07
C HIS A 99 3.95 -3.97 -11.89
N VAL A 100 3.47 -2.77 -12.23
CA VAL A 100 2.11 -2.32 -11.85
C VAL A 100 1.00 -3.19 -12.45
N ASP A 101 1.15 -3.69 -13.67
CA ASP A 101 0.13 -4.53 -14.33
C ASP A 101 -0.15 -5.81 -13.53
N SER A 102 0.89 -6.48 -13.01
CA SER A 102 0.72 -7.67 -12.17
C SER A 102 -0.04 -7.37 -10.87
N THR A 103 0.09 -6.15 -10.34
CA THR A 103 -0.67 -5.71 -9.16
C THR A 103 -2.14 -5.50 -9.52
N VAL A 104 -2.43 -4.92 -10.69
CA VAL A 104 -3.81 -4.76 -11.19
C VAL A 104 -4.49 -6.12 -11.42
N HIS A 105 -3.77 -7.09 -12.00
CA HIS A 105 -4.30 -8.44 -12.20
C HIS A 105 -4.62 -9.14 -10.87
N LYS A 106 -3.78 -8.95 -9.84
CA LYS A 106 -4.09 -9.42 -8.48
C LYS A 106 -5.34 -8.76 -7.91
N PHE A 107 -5.59 -7.48 -8.18
CA PHE A 107 -6.82 -6.84 -7.73
C PHE A 107 -8.05 -7.48 -8.37
N GLU A 108 -8.03 -7.79 -9.68
CA GLU A 108 -9.12 -8.54 -10.33
C GLU A 108 -9.28 -9.94 -9.72
N GLU A 109 -8.17 -10.65 -9.49
CA GLU A 109 -8.15 -11.98 -8.84
C GLU A 109 -8.78 -11.96 -7.44
N TRP A 110 -8.55 -10.89 -6.67
CA TRP A 110 -9.14 -10.71 -5.33
C TRP A 110 -10.60 -10.23 -5.36
N GLY A 111 -11.16 -10.03 -6.56
CA GLY A 111 -12.57 -9.72 -6.75
C GLY A 111 -12.88 -8.25 -7.04
N LEU A 112 -11.88 -7.42 -7.40
CA LEU A 112 -12.16 -6.07 -7.89
C LEU A 112 -12.79 -6.14 -9.29
N PRO A 113 -14.03 -5.66 -9.49
CA PRO A 113 -14.64 -5.70 -10.81
C PRO A 113 -14.02 -4.64 -11.72
N ILE A 114 -13.21 -5.07 -12.69
CA ILE A 114 -12.66 -4.23 -13.74
C ILE A 114 -13.62 -4.21 -14.92
N MET A 115 -13.97 -3.02 -15.41
CA MET A 115 -14.84 -2.89 -16.58
C MET A 115 -14.12 -3.41 -17.83
N LYS A 116 -14.86 -4.04 -18.73
CA LYS A 116 -14.32 -4.57 -19.99
C LYS A 116 -14.98 -3.90 -21.18
N ASP A 117 -14.19 -3.67 -22.21
CA ASP A 117 -14.65 -3.21 -23.51
C ASP A 117 -15.52 -4.31 -24.16
N PRO A 118 -16.77 -4.02 -24.56
CA PRO A 118 -17.67 -5.05 -25.11
C PRO A 118 -17.23 -5.68 -26.44
N GLU A 119 -16.42 -4.98 -27.23
CA GLU A 119 -15.99 -5.44 -28.56
C GLU A 119 -14.74 -6.33 -28.46
N THR A 120 -13.76 -5.90 -27.68
CA THR A 120 -12.44 -6.54 -27.58
C THR A 120 -12.32 -7.47 -26.38
N GLY A 121 -13.17 -7.31 -25.36
CA GLY A 121 -13.09 -8.03 -24.08
C GLY A 121 -11.90 -7.62 -23.18
N ARG A 122 -11.11 -6.63 -23.61
CA ARG A 122 -9.99 -6.07 -22.83
C ARG A 122 -10.49 -5.14 -21.73
N TYR A 123 -9.63 -4.72 -20.80
CA TYR A 123 -10.04 -3.73 -19.81
C TYR A 123 -10.42 -2.40 -20.48
N LEU A 124 -11.56 -1.85 -20.06
CA LEU A 124 -12.08 -0.60 -20.59
C LEU A 124 -11.17 0.57 -20.18
N ARG A 125 -10.59 1.25 -21.16
CA ARG A 125 -9.75 2.43 -20.97
C ARG A 125 -10.57 3.68 -20.68
N GLU A 126 -10.13 4.49 -19.72
CA GLU A 126 -10.59 5.89 -19.57
C GLU A 126 -9.74 6.81 -20.46
N GLY A 127 -8.42 6.62 -20.41
CA GLY A 127 -7.42 7.26 -21.23
C GLY A 127 -6.27 6.30 -21.50
N GLN A 128 -5.11 6.80 -21.93
CA GLN A 128 -3.98 5.94 -22.31
C GLN A 128 -3.47 5.07 -21.15
N TRP A 129 -3.46 5.59 -19.92
CA TRP A 129 -2.82 4.95 -18.76
C TRP A 129 -3.83 4.37 -17.76
N GLN A 130 -5.11 4.68 -17.93
CA GLN A 130 -6.14 4.45 -16.94
C GLN A 130 -7.17 3.41 -17.41
N ILE A 131 -7.66 2.59 -16.50
CA ILE A 131 -8.76 1.64 -16.74
C ILE A 131 -9.91 1.86 -15.75
N MET A 132 -11.13 1.63 -16.22
CA MET A 132 -12.35 1.86 -15.44
C MET A 132 -12.67 0.66 -14.53
N ILE A 133 -13.17 0.94 -13.32
CA ILE A 133 -13.50 -0.09 -12.32
C ILE A 133 -14.83 0.22 -11.59
N HIS A 134 -15.48 -0.81 -11.06
CA HIS A 134 -16.50 -0.65 -10.03
C HIS A 134 -15.85 -0.68 -8.64
N GLY A 135 -15.14 0.39 -8.30
CA GLY A 135 -14.18 0.38 -7.19
C GLY A 135 -14.69 0.87 -5.83
N GLU A 136 -15.99 0.85 -5.55
CA GLU A 136 -16.54 1.25 -4.24
C GLU A 136 -15.86 0.49 -3.08
N SER A 137 -15.63 -0.81 -3.27
CA SER A 137 -14.99 -1.70 -2.31
C SER A 137 -13.49 -1.92 -2.57
N TYR A 138 -12.84 -1.06 -3.35
CA TYR A 138 -11.43 -1.20 -3.70
C TYR A 138 -10.51 -1.24 -2.46
N LYS A 139 -10.69 -0.32 -1.51
CA LYS A 139 -9.89 -0.34 -0.27
C LYS A 139 -10.18 -1.57 0.60
N PRO A 140 -11.44 -1.97 0.87
CA PRO A 140 -11.73 -3.22 1.58
C PRO A 140 -11.05 -4.45 0.99
N ILE A 141 -11.08 -4.62 -0.34
CA ILE A 141 -10.44 -5.76 -1.04
C ILE A 141 -8.93 -5.78 -0.76
N VAL A 142 -8.25 -4.65 -0.95
CA VAL A 142 -6.81 -4.53 -0.71
C VAL A 142 -6.46 -4.70 0.78
N ALA A 143 -7.29 -4.16 1.67
CA ALA A 143 -7.11 -4.31 3.11
C ALA A 143 -7.29 -5.76 3.57
N GLU A 144 -8.18 -6.53 2.94
CA GLU A 144 -8.38 -7.94 3.23
C GLU A 144 -7.13 -8.77 2.89
N ALA A 145 -6.57 -8.56 1.69
CA ALA A 145 -5.32 -9.22 1.28
C ALA A 145 -4.18 -8.92 2.27
N ALA A 146 -4.03 -7.66 2.69
CA ALA A 146 -3.02 -7.27 3.68
C ALA A 146 -3.27 -7.87 5.08
N ARG A 147 -4.51 -7.90 5.56
CA ARG A 147 -4.84 -8.52 6.86
C ARG A 147 -4.54 -10.02 6.89
N LYS A 148 -4.83 -10.74 5.80
CA LYS A 148 -4.52 -12.17 5.67
C LYS A 148 -3.01 -12.43 5.65
N ALA A 149 -2.21 -11.47 5.18
CA ALA A 149 -0.76 -11.56 5.08
C ALA A 149 -0.01 -11.08 6.34
N ALA A 150 -0.58 -10.15 7.10
CA ALA A 150 0.03 -9.63 8.32
C ALA A 150 0.05 -10.67 9.44
N THR A 151 1.06 -10.62 10.30
CA THR A 151 1.00 -11.32 11.59
C THR A 151 0.02 -10.61 12.53
N GLU A 152 0.11 -9.28 12.59
CA GLU A 152 -0.79 -8.44 13.40
C GLU A 152 -1.07 -7.12 12.69
N VAL A 153 -2.29 -6.61 12.86
CA VAL A 153 -2.68 -5.27 12.40
C VAL A 153 -3.18 -4.45 13.58
N TYR A 154 -2.43 -3.41 13.93
CA TYR A 154 -2.80 -2.49 15.00
C TYR A 154 -3.48 -1.25 14.44
N ASN A 155 -4.81 -1.20 14.60
CA ASN A 155 -5.60 -0.03 14.26
C ASN A 155 -5.60 1.00 15.40
N ARG A 156 -5.92 2.25 15.06
CA ARG A 156 -6.07 3.38 15.98
C ARG A 156 -4.78 3.79 16.69
N ILE A 157 -3.61 3.50 16.13
CA ILE A 157 -2.33 3.93 16.68
C ILE A 157 -1.70 4.98 15.77
N MET A 158 -1.56 6.19 16.29
CA MET A 158 -0.85 7.26 15.62
C MET A 158 0.65 7.14 15.94
N VAL A 159 1.43 6.64 14.99
CA VAL A 159 2.89 6.71 15.04
C VAL A 159 3.32 8.17 14.89
N THR A 160 4.22 8.63 15.77
CA THR A 160 4.68 10.02 15.78
C THR A 160 6.17 10.17 15.54
N HIS A 161 6.99 9.19 15.94
CA HIS A 161 8.44 9.24 15.78
C HIS A 161 9.00 7.87 15.42
N LEU A 162 10.08 7.87 14.65
CA LEU A 162 10.93 6.70 14.45
C LEU A 162 11.95 6.59 15.60
N LEU A 163 12.41 5.37 15.85
CA LEU A 163 13.50 5.08 16.76
C LEU A 163 14.73 4.70 15.94
N ASN A 164 15.91 5.19 16.36
CA ASN A 164 17.19 4.81 15.76
C ASN A 164 17.92 3.81 16.65
N ASP A 165 18.76 2.99 16.02
CA ASP A 165 19.65 2.07 16.69
C ASP A 165 20.63 2.83 17.59
N LYS A 166 20.78 2.36 18.83
CA LYS A 166 21.63 2.99 19.84
C LYS A 166 23.13 2.87 19.52
N SER A 167 23.52 1.82 18.81
CA SER A 167 24.90 1.43 18.53
C SER A 167 25.34 1.71 17.09
N ARG A 168 24.40 1.81 16.15
CA ARG A 168 24.67 2.00 14.72
C ARG A 168 24.06 3.32 14.23
N PRO A 169 24.87 4.35 13.94
CA PRO A 169 24.35 5.60 13.41
C PRO A 169 23.65 5.37 12.06
N ASN A 170 22.61 6.15 11.79
CA ASN A 170 21.83 6.09 10.54
C ASN A 170 21.12 4.74 10.28
N ARG A 171 20.79 3.97 11.33
CA ARG A 171 20.00 2.74 11.25
C ARG A 171 18.71 2.89 12.06
N VAL A 172 17.56 2.60 11.45
CA VAL A 172 16.26 2.54 12.14
C VAL A 172 16.19 1.29 13.02
N ALA A 173 15.48 1.40 14.16
CA ALA A 173 15.27 0.32 15.14
C ALA A 173 13.80 0.18 15.60
N GLY A 174 12.89 0.92 14.97
CA GLY A 174 11.45 0.85 15.24
C GLY A 174 10.76 2.21 15.24
N ALA A 175 9.67 2.32 15.99
CA ALA A 175 8.85 3.53 16.06
C ALA A 175 8.06 3.62 17.37
N VAL A 176 7.59 4.83 17.69
CA VAL A 176 6.69 5.07 18.83
C VAL A 176 5.43 5.79 18.40
N GLY A 177 4.35 5.52 19.11
CA GLY A 177 3.06 6.13 18.88
C GLY A 177 2.14 5.98 20.08
N PHE A 178 0.89 6.37 19.91
CA PHE A 178 -0.13 6.17 20.95
C PHE A 178 -1.46 5.78 20.34
N ASN A 179 -2.23 5.00 21.09
CA ASN A 179 -3.58 4.65 20.70
C ASN A 179 -4.49 5.88 20.86
N VAL A 180 -5.12 6.32 19.76
CA VAL A 180 -5.95 7.53 19.74
C VAL A 180 -7.31 7.35 20.43
N ARG A 181 -7.66 6.13 20.87
CA ARG A 181 -8.88 5.84 21.65
C ARG A 181 -8.59 5.68 23.14
N THR A 182 -7.49 5.02 23.51
CA THR A 182 -7.16 4.73 24.92
C THR A 182 -6.10 5.65 25.51
N GLY A 183 -5.26 6.26 24.67
CA GLY A 183 -4.09 7.01 25.09
C GLY A 183 -2.92 6.13 25.56
N ASP A 184 -2.99 4.81 25.38
CA ASP A 184 -1.86 3.91 25.68
C ASP A 184 -0.69 4.20 24.74
N PHE A 185 0.52 4.21 25.28
CA PHE A 185 1.75 4.47 24.55
C PHE A 185 2.30 3.16 23.96
N TYR A 186 2.69 3.17 22.70
CA TYR A 186 3.22 2.00 21.99
C TYR A 186 4.65 2.24 21.58
N VAL A 187 5.48 1.23 21.80
CA VAL A 187 6.87 1.15 21.36
C VAL A 187 7.00 -0.09 20.48
N PHE A 188 7.21 0.13 19.19
CA PHE A 188 7.48 -0.92 18.22
C PHE A 188 8.99 -1.06 18.04
N ARG A 189 9.52 -2.28 18.15
CA ARG A 189 10.92 -2.61 17.84
C ARG A 189 10.94 -3.43 16.55
N ALA A 190 11.75 -3.01 15.59
CA ALA A 190 11.86 -3.60 14.25
C ALA A 190 13.24 -3.34 13.65
#